data_AF-A0A842M7S8-F1
#
_entry.id   AF-A0A842M7S8-F1
#
_cell.length_a   1.000
_cell.length_b   1.000
_cell.length_c   1.000
_cell.angle_alpha   90.00
_cell.angle_beta   90.00
_cell.angle_gamma   90.00
#
_symmetry.space_group_name_H-M   'P 1'
#
loop_
_entity.id
_entity.type
_entity.pdbx_description
1 polymer ?
#
loop_
_entity_poly.entity_id
_entity_poly.type
_entity_poly.pdbx_seq_one_letter_code
_entity_poly.pdbx_strand_id
1 'polypeptide(L)'
;ERLHYEYSKNILLNKELSSKIKLIKKLQEKYNKEKKLRENLERNINSLLEMKEFEHKGEKLPVKIVKSFTKEGIKEACHQWKIKKDDVILLYSAKGGGSQTAKILTKLAPRAIITRENMSHQALGIFEDKEIPVIFAEDISLEIRENFALVKSKDLEKEIGKWKKKVMEKRRKKEKQKLWKIIDEYRAKRRRKH
;
A
#
# COMPACT_ATOMS: atom_id res chain seq x y z
N GLU A 1 -73.28 10.31 -2.94
CA GLU A 1 -72.65 8.99 -3.18
C GLU A 1 -71.53 9.00 -4.23
N ARG A 2 -71.73 9.52 -5.46
CA ARG A 2 -70.68 9.55 -6.51
C ARG A 2 -69.35 10.22 -6.09
N LEU A 3 -69.43 11.35 -5.36
CA LEU A 3 -68.27 12.08 -4.86
C LEU A 3 -67.39 11.27 -3.90
N HIS A 4 -67.98 10.47 -3.02
CA HIS A 4 -67.22 9.62 -2.09
C HIS A 4 -66.53 8.45 -2.81
N TYR A 5 -67.17 7.91 -3.85
CA TYR A 5 -66.61 6.85 -4.68
C TYR A 5 -65.39 7.34 -5.49
N GLU A 6 -65.48 8.51 -6.14
CA GLU A 6 -64.37 9.12 -6.86
C GLU A 6 -63.20 9.51 -5.94
N TYR A 7 -63.50 9.98 -4.72
CA TYR A 7 -62.49 10.31 -3.73
C TYR A 7 -61.73 9.06 -3.25
N SER A 8 -62.46 7.98 -2.92
CA SER A 8 -61.85 6.71 -2.50
C SER A 8 -60.98 6.09 -3.61
N LYS A 9 -61.44 6.15 -4.86
CA LYS A 9 -60.67 5.71 -6.04
C LYS A 9 -59.38 6.52 -6.22
N ASN A 10 -59.43 7.84 -6.02
CA ASN A 10 -58.24 8.70 -6.08
C ASN A 10 -57.22 8.39 -4.98
N ILE A 11 -57.67 8.09 -3.76
CA ILE A 11 -56.77 7.72 -2.65
C ILE A 11 -56.01 6.43 -2.97
N LEU A 12 -56.72 5.41 -3.46
CA LEU A 12 -56.12 4.13 -3.88
C LEU A 12 -55.08 4.34 -4.99
N LEU A 13 -55.45 5.11 -6.02
CA LEU A 13 -54.56 5.45 -7.13
C LEU A 13 -53.30 6.20 -6.66
N ASN A 14 -53.46 7.19 -5.79
CA ASN A 14 -52.34 7.94 -5.21
C ASN A 14 -51.42 7.06 -4.35
N LYS A 15 -51.98 6.11 -3.60
CA LYS A 15 -51.21 5.14 -2.82
C LYS A 15 -50.41 4.19 -3.72
N GLU A 16 -51.01 3.75 -4.82
CA GLU A 16 -50.34 2.92 -5.83
C GLU A 16 -49.23 3.69 -6.53
N LEU A 17 -49.49 4.93 -6.96
CA LEU A 17 -48.50 5.85 -7.55
C LEU A 17 -47.34 6.09 -6.59
N SER A 18 -47.62 6.38 -5.32
CA SER A 18 -46.58 6.58 -4.30
C SER A 18 -45.72 5.34 -4.12
N SER A 19 -46.33 4.15 -4.14
CA SER A 19 -45.63 2.87 -4.03
C SER A 19 -44.74 2.61 -5.25
N LYS A 20 -45.24 2.88 -6.46
CA LYS A 20 -44.47 2.78 -7.70
C LYS A 20 -43.32 3.78 -7.75
N ILE A 21 -43.53 5.03 -7.35
CA ILE A 21 -42.47 6.06 -7.28
C ILE A 21 -41.36 5.64 -6.30
N LYS A 22 -41.72 5.09 -5.13
CA LYS A 22 -40.73 4.56 -4.18
C LYS A 22 -39.93 3.40 -4.77
N LEU A 23 -40.58 2.51 -5.53
CA LEU A 23 -39.89 1.41 -6.21
C LEU A 23 -38.94 1.93 -7.29
N ILE A 24 -39.36 2.89 -8.11
CA ILE A 24 -38.53 3.54 -9.13
C ILE A 24 -37.30 4.18 -8.48
N LYS A 25 -37.46 4.93 -7.38
CA LYS A 25 -36.32 5.50 -6.64
C LYS A 25 -35.34 4.43 -6.17
N LYS A 26 -35.82 3.33 -5.56
CA LYS A 26 -34.96 2.22 -5.12
C LYS A 26 -34.22 1.57 -6.29
N LEU A 27 -34.89 1.37 -7.42
CA LEU A 27 -34.30 0.81 -8.63
C LEU A 27 -33.23 1.74 -9.22
N GLN A 28 -33.50 3.04 -9.27
CA GLN A 28 -32.53 4.05 -9.72
C GLN A 28 -31.30 4.10 -8.82
N GLU A 29 -31.48 4.04 -7.49
CA GLU A 29 -30.37 3.97 -6.54
C GLU A 29 -29.52 2.70 -6.76
N LYS A 30 -30.17 1.55 -6.95
CA LYS A 30 -29.46 0.29 -7.20
C LYS A 30 -28.71 0.36 -8.54
N TYR A 31 -29.35 0.84 -9.60
CA TYR A 31 -28.73 1.02 -10.91
C TYR A 31 -27.52 1.95 -10.84
N ASN A 32 -27.63 3.08 -10.14
CA ASN A 32 -26.51 4.01 -9.98
C ASN A 32 -25.35 3.41 -9.17
N LYS A 33 -25.64 2.57 -8.17
CA LYS A 33 -24.60 1.83 -7.41
C LYS A 33 -23.88 0.82 -8.31
N GLU A 34 -24.62 0.01 -9.06
CA GLU A 34 -24.05 -0.98 -9.99
C GLU A 34 -23.26 -0.30 -11.12
N LYS A 35 -23.78 0.80 -11.68
CA LYS A 35 -23.08 1.59 -12.71
C LYS A 35 -21.74 2.11 -12.20
N LYS A 36 -21.71 2.72 -11.01
CA LYS A 36 -20.46 3.18 -10.37
C LYS A 36 -19.48 2.04 -10.13
N LEU A 37 -19.98 0.87 -9.68
CA LEU A 37 -19.15 -0.31 -9.49
C LEU A 37 -18.52 -0.76 -10.80
N ARG A 38 -19.32 -0.83 -11.88
CA ARG A 38 -18.85 -1.21 -13.22
C ARG A 38 -17.76 -0.28 -13.74
N GLU A 39 -17.98 1.03 -13.66
CA GLU A 39 -17.01 2.04 -14.09
C GLU A 39 -15.69 1.94 -13.29
N ASN A 40 -15.77 1.68 -11.98
CA ASN A 40 -14.57 1.48 -11.16
C ASN A 40 -13.82 0.19 -11.56
N LEU A 41 -14.54 -0.89 -11.87
CA LEU A 41 -13.94 -2.14 -12.35
C LEU A 41 -13.27 -1.97 -13.71
N GLU A 42 -13.91 -1.28 -14.65
CA GLU A 42 -13.35 -0.96 -15.97
C GLU A 42 -12.05 -0.15 -15.82
N ARG A 43 -12.04 0.89 -14.98
CA ARG A 43 -10.83 1.68 -14.68
C ARG A 43 -9.71 0.82 -14.09
N ASN A 44 -10.04 -0.07 -13.15
CA ASN A 44 -9.07 -0.97 -12.55
C ASN A 44 -8.45 -1.93 -13.57
N ILE A 45 -9.25 -2.49 -14.49
CA ILE A 45 -8.76 -3.38 -15.56
C ILE A 45 -7.81 -2.62 -16.48
N ASN A 46 -8.17 -1.42 -16.92
CA ASN A 46 -7.31 -0.61 -17.79
C ASN A 46 -5.97 -0.31 -17.13
N SER A 47 -5.98 0.08 -15.85
CA SER A 47 -4.73 0.30 -15.09
C SER A 47 -3.87 -0.97 -15.00
N LEU A 48 -4.47 -2.15 -14.86
CA LEU A 48 -3.73 -3.41 -14.81
C LEU A 48 -3.12 -3.79 -16.17
N LEU A 49 -3.81 -3.49 -17.27
CA LEU A 49 -3.30 -3.72 -18.62
C LEU A 49 -2.11 -2.80 -18.91
N GLU A 50 -2.26 -1.49 -18.66
CA GLU A 50 -1.17 -0.52 -18.81
C GLU A 50 0.06 -0.92 -17.98
N MET A 51 -0.16 -1.30 -16.72
CA MET A 51 0.92 -1.75 -15.84
C MET A 51 1.72 -2.91 -16.47
N LYS A 52 1.04 -3.92 -17.02
CA LYS A 52 1.71 -5.06 -17.66
C LYS A 52 2.52 -4.64 -18.89
N GLU A 53 2.09 -3.67 -19.66
CA GLU A 53 2.87 -3.20 -20.82
C GLU A 53 4.24 -2.64 -20.41
N PHE A 54 4.30 -1.94 -19.27
CA PHE A 54 5.55 -1.42 -18.74
C PHE A 54 6.47 -2.50 -18.17
N GLU A 55 5.92 -3.58 -17.59
CA GLU A 55 6.73 -4.74 -17.16
C GLU A 55 7.55 -5.33 -18.32
N HIS A 56 7.02 -5.31 -19.54
CA HIS A 56 7.68 -5.87 -20.73
C HIS A 56 8.74 -4.94 -21.33
N LYS A 57 8.60 -3.61 -21.19
CA LYS A 57 9.51 -2.62 -21.80
C LYS A 57 10.82 -2.43 -21.02
N GLY A 58 10.87 -2.82 -19.74
CA GLY A 58 12.10 -2.91 -18.93
C GLY A 58 12.79 -1.59 -18.53
N GLU A 59 12.53 -0.48 -19.22
CA GLU A 59 13.12 0.83 -18.90
C GLU A 59 12.48 1.48 -17.66
N LYS A 60 11.14 1.37 -17.56
CA LYS A 60 10.36 1.82 -16.41
C LYS A 60 9.67 0.63 -15.77
N LEU A 61 9.83 0.48 -14.47
CA LEU A 61 9.18 -0.55 -13.68
C LEU A 61 7.91 0.01 -13.04
N PRO A 62 6.80 -0.74 -13.05
CA PRO A 62 5.63 -0.37 -12.30
C PRO A 62 5.83 -0.56 -10.80
N VAL A 63 5.23 0.36 -10.05
CA VAL A 63 5.26 0.45 -8.61
C VAL A 63 3.83 0.33 -8.10
N LYS A 64 3.59 -0.71 -7.30
CA LYS A 64 2.28 -1.05 -6.75
C LYS A 64 1.99 -0.15 -5.56
N ILE A 65 0.90 0.62 -5.62
CA ILE A 65 0.53 1.55 -4.57
C ILE A 65 -0.26 0.83 -3.48
N VAL A 66 0.21 0.97 -2.25
CA VAL A 66 -0.49 0.56 -1.02
C VAL A 66 -0.89 1.82 -0.29
N LYS A 67 -2.21 2.06 -0.17
CA LYS A 67 -2.77 3.30 0.39
C LYS A 67 -2.37 3.51 1.85
N SER A 68 -2.43 2.46 2.67
CA SER A 68 -2.10 2.51 4.10
C SER A 68 -1.20 1.35 4.50
N PHE A 69 -0.16 1.64 5.29
CA PHE A 69 0.72 0.63 5.85
C PHE A 69 0.07 -0.06 7.06
N THR A 70 -1.07 -0.72 6.80
CA THR A 70 -1.84 -1.53 7.75
C THR A 70 -2.04 -2.93 7.20
N LYS A 71 -2.48 -3.88 8.04
CA LYS A 71 -2.74 -5.26 7.58
C LYS A 71 -3.83 -5.29 6.50
N GLU A 72 -4.87 -4.49 6.71
CA GLU A 72 -6.02 -4.35 5.82
C GLU A 72 -5.61 -3.68 4.51
N GLY A 73 -4.85 -2.58 4.58
CA GLY A 73 -4.34 -1.87 3.40
C GLY A 73 -3.43 -2.74 2.53
N ILE A 74 -2.55 -3.54 3.13
CA ILE A 74 -1.72 -4.50 2.39
C ILE A 74 -2.58 -5.59 1.77
N LYS A 75 -3.59 -6.11 2.48
CA LYS A 75 -4.48 -7.16 1.96
C LYS A 75 -5.30 -6.66 0.77
N GLU A 76 -5.85 -5.45 0.85
CA GLU A 76 -6.57 -4.79 -0.25
C GLU A 76 -5.65 -4.65 -1.47
N ALA A 77 -4.44 -4.14 -1.28
CA ALA A 77 -3.47 -3.99 -2.36
C ALA A 77 -3.03 -5.33 -2.96
N CYS A 78 -2.85 -6.38 -2.15
CA CYS A 78 -2.57 -7.73 -2.66
C CYS A 78 -3.70 -8.27 -3.52
N HIS A 79 -4.95 -8.01 -3.12
CA HIS A 79 -6.12 -8.44 -3.90
C HIS A 79 -6.24 -7.67 -5.22
N GLN A 80 -6.06 -6.35 -5.18
CA GLN A 80 -6.17 -5.48 -6.35
C GLN A 80 -5.03 -5.70 -7.36
N TRP A 81 -3.79 -5.75 -6.87
CA TRP A 81 -2.58 -5.73 -7.72
C TRP A 81 -1.90 -7.08 -7.90
N LYS A 82 -2.38 -8.13 -7.22
CA LYS A 82 -1.74 -9.44 -7.17
C LYS A 82 -0.23 -9.31 -6.96
N ILE A 83 0.16 -8.68 -5.84
CA ILE A 83 1.56 -8.42 -5.50
C ILE A 83 2.34 -9.75 -5.48
N LYS A 84 3.47 -9.78 -6.20
CA LYS A 84 4.38 -10.90 -6.36
C LYS A 84 5.74 -10.54 -5.75
N LYS A 85 6.59 -11.55 -5.67
CA LYS A 85 8.00 -11.39 -5.34
C LYS A 85 8.67 -10.46 -6.37
N ASP A 86 9.64 -9.67 -5.88
CA ASP A 86 10.43 -8.71 -6.65
C ASP A 86 9.67 -7.50 -7.20
N ASP A 87 8.41 -7.32 -6.80
CA ASP A 87 7.66 -6.09 -7.08
C ASP A 87 8.20 -4.91 -6.25
N VAL A 88 8.05 -3.71 -6.81
CA VAL A 88 8.30 -2.45 -6.11
C VAL A 88 7.00 -1.93 -5.51
N ILE A 89 7.03 -1.55 -4.24
CA ILE A 89 5.83 -1.12 -3.51
C ILE A 89 5.98 0.33 -3.08
N LEU A 90 4.97 1.15 -3.33
CA LEU A 90 4.86 2.50 -2.76
C LEU A 90 3.86 2.49 -1.61
N LEU A 91 4.33 2.79 -0.40
CA LEU A 91 3.49 3.08 0.75
C LEU A 91 3.09 4.56 0.70
N TYR A 92 1.81 4.83 0.38
CA TYR A 92 1.30 6.20 0.29
C TYR A 92 1.27 6.89 1.66
N SER A 93 0.80 6.18 2.69
CA SER A 93 1.01 6.54 4.08
C SER A 93 1.67 5.40 4.84
N ALA A 94 2.80 5.71 5.47
CA ALA A 94 3.54 4.78 6.32
C ALA A 94 3.05 4.80 7.79
N LYS A 95 2.07 5.66 8.10
CA LYS A 95 1.45 5.74 9.43
C LYS A 95 0.63 4.48 9.70
N GLY A 96 0.78 3.94 10.91
CA GLY A 96 0.01 2.79 11.39
C GLY A 96 0.68 1.42 11.21
N GLY A 97 1.85 1.34 10.58
CA GLY A 97 2.56 0.07 10.41
C GLY A 97 3.75 -0.11 11.34
N GLY A 98 3.65 -1.11 12.21
CA GLY A 98 4.69 -1.52 13.14
C GLY A 98 5.42 -2.79 12.70
N SER A 99 5.98 -3.48 13.69
CA SER A 99 6.69 -4.75 13.51
C SER A 99 5.87 -5.83 12.78
N GLN A 100 4.60 -6.00 13.16
CA GLN A 100 3.75 -7.06 12.59
C GLN A 100 3.43 -6.82 11.11
N THR A 101 3.09 -5.58 10.76
CA THR A 101 2.80 -5.18 9.38
C THR A 101 4.03 -5.33 8.49
N ALA A 102 5.21 -4.93 8.99
CA ALA A 102 6.48 -5.13 8.29
C ALA A 102 6.72 -6.62 7.99
N LYS A 103 6.52 -7.52 8.97
CA LYS A 103 6.65 -8.98 8.76
C LYS A 103 5.73 -9.49 7.64
N ILE A 104 4.49 -9.02 7.58
CA ILE A 104 3.55 -9.42 6.51
C ILE A 104 4.11 -8.99 5.15
N LEU A 105 4.56 -7.74 5.04
CA LEU A 105 5.11 -7.22 3.79
C LEU A 105 6.41 -7.94 3.38
N THR A 106 7.27 -8.30 4.36
CA THR A 106 8.51 -9.06 4.06
C THR A 106 8.25 -10.46 3.50
N LYS A 107 7.12 -11.09 3.83
CA LYS A 107 6.75 -12.40 3.26
C LYS A 107 6.47 -12.33 1.77
N LEU A 108 6.08 -11.17 1.26
CA LEU A 108 5.89 -10.93 -0.17
C LEU A 108 7.23 -10.77 -0.91
N ALA A 109 8.34 -10.59 -0.18
CA ALA A 109 9.68 -10.36 -0.72
C ALA A 109 9.70 -9.28 -1.83
N PRO A 110 9.28 -8.04 -1.53
CA PRO A 110 9.35 -6.95 -2.49
C PRO A 110 10.81 -6.60 -2.79
N ARG A 111 11.07 -6.14 -4.02
CA ARG A 111 12.41 -5.68 -4.43
C ARG A 111 12.83 -4.42 -3.69
N ALA A 112 11.88 -3.50 -3.49
CA ALA A 112 12.08 -2.28 -2.74
C ALA A 112 10.75 -1.72 -2.23
N ILE A 113 10.83 -0.97 -1.13
CA ILE A 113 9.71 -0.23 -0.55
C ILE A 113 10.02 1.25 -0.68
N ILE A 114 9.12 1.99 -1.30
CA ILE A 114 9.17 3.44 -1.39
C ILE A 114 8.17 4.03 -0.41
N THR A 115 8.57 5.05 0.35
CA THR A 115 7.71 5.72 1.33
C THR A 115 7.79 7.23 1.19
N ARG A 116 6.69 7.93 1.44
CA ARG A 116 6.67 9.41 1.53
C ARG A 116 6.87 9.93 2.94
N GLU A 117 6.68 9.06 3.93
CA GLU A 117 6.71 9.42 5.34
C GLU A 117 7.68 8.51 6.09
N ASN A 118 8.15 8.98 7.24
CA ASN A 118 8.91 8.15 8.16
C ASN A 118 8.02 7.04 8.74
N MET A 119 8.54 5.83 8.79
CA MET A 119 7.91 4.69 9.45
C MET A 119 8.53 4.43 10.83
N SER A 120 7.92 3.53 11.60
CA SER A 120 8.46 3.16 12.92
C SER A 120 9.86 2.53 12.84
N HIS A 121 10.71 2.82 13.82
CA HIS A 121 12.06 2.22 13.91
C HIS A 121 12.03 0.68 13.95
N GLN A 122 10.97 0.11 14.52
CA GLN A 122 10.76 -1.34 14.55
C GLN A 122 10.51 -1.91 13.14
N ALA A 123 9.71 -1.24 12.31
CA ALA A 123 9.47 -1.65 10.94
C ALA A 123 10.75 -1.54 10.10
N LEU A 124 11.49 -0.42 10.22
CA LEU A 124 12.78 -0.24 9.54
C LEU A 124 13.77 -1.35 9.90
N GLY A 125 13.89 -1.71 11.19
CA GLY A 125 14.77 -2.79 11.61
C GLY A 125 14.46 -4.12 10.92
N ILE A 126 13.18 -4.46 10.77
CA ILE A 126 12.77 -5.70 10.10
C ILE A 126 13.11 -5.67 8.61
N PHE A 127 12.94 -4.53 7.94
CA PHE A 127 13.33 -4.39 6.54
C PHE A 127 14.86 -4.43 6.38
N GLU A 128 15.61 -3.79 7.28
CA GLU A 128 17.08 -3.88 7.33
C GLU A 128 17.56 -5.32 7.56
N ASP A 129 16.92 -6.08 8.44
CA ASP A 129 17.26 -7.48 8.76
C ASP A 129 16.94 -8.42 7.60
N LYS A 130 15.87 -8.13 6.84
CA LYS A 130 15.47 -8.88 5.63
C LYS A 130 16.09 -8.35 4.34
N GLU A 131 16.99 -7.37 4.43
CA GLU A 131 17.69 -6.76 3.30
C GLU A 131 16.75 -6.16 2.25
N ILE A 132 15.57 -5.70 2.68
CA ILE A 132 14.58 -5.03 1.84
C ILE A 132 14.86 -3.52 1.89
N PRO A 133 15.24 -2.90 0.75
CA PRO A 133 15.53 -1.47 0.69
C PRO A 133 14.29 -0.63 0.98
N VAL A 134 14.47 0.39 1.83
CA VAL A 134 13.45 1.42 2.09
C VAL A 134 14.00 2.74 1.55
N ILE A 135 13.29 3.32 0.58
CA ILE A 135 13.69 4.50 -0.19
C ILE A 135 12.64 5.59 0.03
N PHE A 136 13.07 6.84 0.21
CA PHE A 136 12.13 7.95 0.27
C PHE A 136 11.69 8.36 -1.14
N ALA A 137 10.41 8.69 -1.30
CA ALA A 137 9.85 9.13 -2.57
C ALA A 137 10.52 10.41 -3.09
N GLU A 138 11.17 11.18 -2.21
CA GLU A 138 11.96 12.38 -2.54
C GLU A 138 13.30 12.04 -3.20
N ASP A 139 13.87 10.88 -2.88
CA ASP A 139 15.17 10.44 -3.39
C ASP A 139 15.08 9.81 -4.79
N ILE A 140 13.86 9.58 -5.30
CA ILE A 140 13.63 8.83 -6.55
C ILE A 140 12.51 9.44 -7.40
N SER A 141 12.75 9.51 -8.71
CA SER A 141 11.75 10.03 -9.65
C SER A 141 10.61 9.03 -9.85
N LEU A 142 9.42 9.41 -9.37
CA LEU A 142 8.19 8.64 -9.51
C LEU A 142 7.19 9.36 -10.42
N GLU A 143 6.73 8.67 -11.46
CA GLU A 143 5.58 9.10 -12.25
C GLU A 143 4.31 8.44 -11.70
N ILE A 144 3.54 9.19 -10.91
CA ILE A 144 2.28 8.69 -10.36
C ILE A 144 1.21 8.77 -11.43
N ARG A 145 0.50 7.65 -11.65
CA ARG A 145 -0.75 7.56 -12.42
C ARG A 145 -1.91 7.40 -11.44
N GLU A 146 -3.14 7.28 -11.94
CA GLU A 146 -4.34 7.20 -11.09
C GLU A 146 -4.25 6.07 -10.05
N ASN A 147 -3.78 4.88 -10.45
CA ASN A 147 -3.83 3.70 -9.60
C ASN A 147 -2.47 3.05 -9.31
N PHE A 148 -1.43 3.36 -10.09
CA PHE A 148 -0.06 2.83 -9.91
C PHE A 148 0.98 3.94 -10.14
N ALA A 149 2.25 3.66 -9.88
CA ALA A 149 3.34 4.58 -10.22
C ALA A 149 4.37 3.89 -11.11
N LEU A 150 5.17 4.67 -11.82
CA LEU A 150 6.30 4.18 -12.62
C LEU A 150 7.60 4.74 -12.07
N VAL A 151 8.64 3.90 -12.06
CA VAL A 151 9.99 4.29 -11.66
C VAL A 151 10.99 3.84 -12.72
N LYS A 152 12.01 4.65 -13.01
CA LYS A 152 13.09 4.25 -13.91
C LYS A 152 13.92 3.14 -13.25
N SER A 153 14.15 2.05 -13.97
CA SER A 153 14.89 0.89 -13.45
C SER A 153 16.29 1.28 -12.95
N LYS A 154 17.00 2.12 -13.71
CA LYS A 154 18.35 2.61 -13.37
C LYS A 154 18.37 3.43 -12.06
N ASP A 155 17.39 4.30 -11.87
CA ASP A 155 17.31 5.15 -10.67
C ASP A 155 17.00 4.30 -9.43
N LEU A 156 16.12 3.31 -9.58
CA LEU A 156 15.81 2.36 -8.52
C LEU A 156 17.04 1.56 -8.09
N GLU A 157 17.77 0.97 -9.02
CA GLU A 157 18.99 0.19 -8.70
C GLU A 157 20.06 1.05 -8.02
N LYS A 158 20.19 2.31 -8.42
CA LYS A 158 21.11 3.26 -7.80
C LYS A 158 20.76 3.53 -6.33
N GLU A 159 19.49 3.78 -6.03
CA GLU A 159 19.04 4.02 -4.66
C GLU A 159 19.10 2.76 -3.79
N ILE A 160 18.76 1.59 -4.35
CA ILE A 160 18.97 0.28 -3.68
C ILE A 160 20.45 0.11 -3.31
N GLY A 161 21.37 0.41 -4.23
CA GLY A 161 22.81 0.32 -3.99
C GLY A 161 23.29 1.27 -2.88
N LYS A 162 22.79 2.51 -2.85
CA LYS A 162 23.08 3.47 -1.76
C LYS A 162 22.56 2.98 -0.42
N TRP A 163 21.33 2.46 -0.38
CA TRP A 163 20.74 1.92 0.84
C TRP A 163 21.55 0.74 1.37
N LYS A 164 21.93 -0.22 0.51
CA LYS A 164 22.77 -1.36 0.90
C LYS A 164 24.10 -0.92 1.51
N LYS A 165 24.76 0.09 0.91
CA LYS A 165 26.00 0.68 1.47
C LYS A 165 25.77 1.27 2.87
N LYS A 166 24.71 2.07 3.05
CA LYS A 166 24.35 2.66 4.36
C LYS A 166 24.11 1.60 5.43
N VAL A 167 23.38 0.53 5.10
CA VAL A 167 23.09 -0.56 6.03
C VAL A 167 24.35 -1.34 6.39
N MET A 168 25.22 -1.65 5.42
CA MET A 168 26.50 -2.31 5.68
C MET A 168 27.39 -1.48 6.61
N GLU A 169 27.50 -0.17 6.39
CA GLU A 169 28.26 0.72 7.27
C GLU A 169 27.68 0.75 8.69
N LYS A 170 26.36 0.81 8.82
CA LYS A 170 25.66 0.76 10.10
C LYS A 170 25.91 -0.56 10.83
N ARG A 171 25.88 -1.69 10.12
CA ARG A 171 26.22 -3.03 10.69
C ARG A 171 27.66 -3.06 11.19
N ARG A 172 28.64 -2.63 10.37
CA ARG A 172 30.06 -2.54 10.76
C ARG A 172 30.29 -1.65 11.99
N LYS A 173 29.61 -0.50 12.09
CA LYS A 173 29.69 0.39 13.26
C LYS A 173 29.15 -0.30 14.52
N LYS A 174 28.02 -1.00 14.42
CA LYS A 174 27.44 -1.76 15.54
C LYS A 174 28.36 -2.89 16.01
N GLU A 175 29.00 -3.61 15.10
CA GLU A 175 29.96 -4.69 15.43
C GLU A 175 31.18 -4.14 16.18
N LYS A 176 31.78 -3.05 15.68
CA LYS A 176 32.89 -2.38 16.39
C LYS A 176 32.50 -1.96 17.80
N GLN A 177 31.32 -1.36 17.98
CA GLN A 177 30.83 -0.95 19.31
C GLN A 177 30.62 -2.15 20.26
N LYS A 178 30.15 -3.29 19.76
CA LYS A 178 30.02 -4.51 20.56
C LYS A 178 31.39 -5.03 21.02
N LEU A 179 32.40 -5.02 20.14
CA LEU A 179 33.76 -5.42 20.48
C LEU A 179 34.36 -4.53 21.59
N TRP A 180 34.17 -3.21 21.50
CA TRP A 180 34.60 -2.28 22.53
C TRP A 180 33.98 -2.58 23.90
N LYS A 181 32.66 -2.85 23.95
CA LYS A 181 31.98 -3.23 25.20
C LYS A 181 32.55 -4.49 25.83
N ILE A 182 32.87 -5.52 25.03
CA ILE A 182 33.47 -6.76 25.53
C ILE A 182 34.86 -6.49 26.14
N ILE A 183 35.67 -5.65 25.48
CA ILE A 183 36.98 -5.24 25.99
C ILE A 183 36.84 -4.47 27.31
N ASP A 184 35.89 -3.55 27.39
CA ASP A 184 35.64 -2.76 28.59
C ASP A 184 35.13 -3.62 29.76
N GLU A 185 34.22 -4.56 29.50
CA GLU A 185 33.77 -5.54 30.49
C GLU A 185 34.92 -6.43 30.98
N TYR A 186 35.79 -6.88 30.07
CA TYR A 186 36.97 -7.67 30.42
C TYR A 186 37.97 -6.86 31.28
N ARG A 187 38.23 -5.60 30.91
CA ARG A 187 39.07 -4.68 31.70
C ARG A 187 38.48 -4.40 33.09
N ALA A 188 37.17 -4.17 33.17
CA ALA A 188 36.47 -3.93 34.44
C ALA A 188 36.51 -5.16 35.36
N LYS A 189 36.35 -6.37 34.83
CA LYS A 189 36.46 -7.62 35.61
C LYS A 189 37.86 -7.85 36.18
N ARG A 190 38.93 -7.46 35.46
CA ARG A 190 40.31 -7.54 35.96
C ARG A 190 40.58 -6.57 37.12
N ARG A 191 40.01 -5.36 37.08
CA ARG A 191 40.16 -4.36 38.16
C ARG A 191 39.42 -4.71 39.46
N ARG A 192 38.44 -5.62 39.43
CA ARG A 192 37.69 -6.08 40.62
C ARG A 192 38.26 -7.35 41.27
N LYS A 193 39.22 -8.02 40.62
CA LYS A 193 39.88 -9.24 41.11
C LYS A 193 41.25 -8.98 41.74
N HIS A 194 41.73 -7.74 41.68
CA HIS A 194 42.79 -7.18 42.51
C HIS A 194 42.14 -6.26 43.53
#